data_AF-A0A8H8A5L5-F1
#
_entry.id   AF-A0A8H8A5L5-F1
#
_cell.length_a   1.000
_cell.length_b   1.000
_cell.length_c   1.000
_cell.angle_alpha   90.00
_cell.angle_beta   90.00
_cell.angle_gamma   90.00
#
_symmetry.space_group_name_H-M   'P 1'
#
loop_
_entity.id
_entity.type
_entity.pdbx_description
1 polymer ?
#
loop_
_entity_poly.entity_id
_entity_poly.type
_entity_poly.pdbx_seq_one_letter_code
_entity_poly.pdbx_strand_id
1 'polypeptide(L)'
;MNRFPLYNFPLCLHIARSFQKDSINGSVHNFSVNSAASINKTLLKTRSAPSRLGYSPWIAFLKERFKSALGAPKEILKQSSNIWKSLSQKERQIYQDLSQQSRIDAIRAYELWVTSLSPKEISEENRLRNRLRKQGRKGISRIKDPRKPKRPMTPFFLYCMHARSSPDFIEKYVGGATKPTEQIQALSRKWAAMGEEEKMKFINQATDNRARYQKEMEIYQKL
;
A
#
# COMPACT_ATOMS: atom_id res chain seq x y z
N MET A 1 -22.41 21.58 -18.75
CA MET A 1 -21.04 21.87 -18.25
C MET A 1 -20.52 20.62 -17.54
N ASN A 2 -19.58 19.88 -18.12
CA ASN A 2 -18.82 18.85 -17.39
C ASN A 2 -17.44 18.71 -18.06
N ARG A 3 -16.45 19.34 -17.44
CA ARG A 3 -15.03 19.25 -17.83
C ARG A 3 -14.47 17.94 -17.26
N PHE A 4 -14.14 16.98 -18.11
CA PHE A 4 -13.25 15.88 -17.73
C PHE A 4 -11.80 16.38 -17.77
N PRO A 5 -10.99 16.21 -16.71
CA PRO A 5 -9.60 16.66 -16.74
C PRO A 5 -8.77 15.73 -17.63
N LEU A 6 -7.94 16.34 -18.48
CA LEU A 6 -6.93 15.67 -19.28
C LEU A 6 -5.92 14.98 -18.35
N TYR A 7 -5.99 13.65 -18.24
CA TYR A 7 -4.98 12.87 -17.55
C TYR A 7 -3.73 12.77 -18.44
N ASN A 8 -2.76 13.62 -18.13
CA ASN A 8 -1.38 13.51 -18.59
C ASN A 8 -0.74 12.31 -17.86
N PHE A 9 -0.42 11.24 -18.59
CA PHE A 9 0.21 10.04 -18.04
C PHE A 9 1.72 10.01 -18.35
N PRO A 10 2.61 10.44 -17.44
CA PRO A 10 4.02 10.07 -17.51
C PRO A 10 4.21 8.82 -16.66
N LEU A 11 4.49 7.67 -17.29
CA LEU A 11 5.24 6.50 -16.75
C LEU A 11 4.82 5.22 -17.49
N CYS A 12 5.52 4.88 -18.58
CA CYS A 12 5.59 3.49 -19.01
C CYS A 12 6.88 3.25 -19.80
N LEU A 13 7.99 3.04 -19.06
CA LEU A 13 9.24 2.54 -19.63
C LEU A 13 9.84 1.41 -18.77
N HIS A 14 9.00 0.63 -18.09
CA HIS A 14 9.46 -0.47 -17.22
C HIS A 14 8.78 -1.82 -17.47
N ILE A 15 7.83 -1.93 -18.41
CA ILE A 15 7.13 -3.21 -18.66
C ILE A 15 7.86 -4.09 -19.71
N ALA A 16 8.83 -3.56 -20.45
CA ALA A 16 9.49 -4.29 -21.54
C ALA A 16 10.72 -5.16 -21.13
N ARG A 17 11.00 -5.35 -19.83
CA ARG A 17 12.27 -5.99 -19.39
C ARG A 17 12.15 -7.40 -18.80
N SER A 18 10.96 -8.01 -18.77
CA SER A 18 10.76 -9.32 -18.12
C SER A 18 10.48 -10.49 -19.07
N PHE A 19 10.80 -10.37 -20.35
CA PHE A 19 10.65 -11.46 -21.32
C PHE A 19 11.85 -11.54 -22.26
N GLN A 20 12.99 -12.04 -21.75
CA GLN A 20 13.94 -12.88 -22.50
C GLN A 20 15.12 -13.23 -21.59
N LYS A 21 15.34 -14.52 -21.33
CA LYS A 21 16.66 -15.16 -21.22
C LYS A 21 16.45 -16.64 -20.90
N ASP A 22 16.28 -17.42 -21.95
CA ASP A 22 16.82 -18.77 -22.01
C ASP A 22 17.67 -18.85 -23.27
N SER A 23 18.76 -19.62 -23.17
CA SER A 23 19.61 -20.14 -24.25
C SER A 23 21.09 -19.69 -24.27
N ILE A 24 21.93 -20.61 -23.78
CA ILE A 24 23.12 -21.22 -24.45
C ILE A 24 24.55 -20.63 -24.27
N ASN A 25 25.43 -21.56 -23.82
CA ASN A 25 26.87 -21.78 -24.00
C ASN A 25 27.97 -20.99 -23.25
N GLY A 26 28.82 -21.76 -22.54
CA GLY A 26 30.21 -21.97 -22.98
C GLY A 26 31.34 -21.41 -22.10
N SER A 27 31.99 -22.31 -21.35
CA SER A 27 33.42 -22.37 -20.99
C SER A 27 34.15 -21.13 -20.45
N VAL A 28 34.69 -21.20 -19.22
CA VAL A 28 36.10 -20.85 -18.97
C VAL A 28 36.64 -21.43 -17.66
N HIS A 29 37.81 -22.05 -17.80
CA HIS A 29 38.96 -22.21 -16.89
C HIS A 29 38.89 -21.76 -15.41
N ASN A 30 39.42 -22.65 -14.58
CA ASN A 30 39.96 -22.41 -13.24
C ASN A 30 41.00 -21.26 -13.24
N PHE A 31 40.91 -20.36 -12.26
CA PHE A 31 42.06 -19.62 -11.75
C PHE A 31 41.99 -19.46 -10.23
N SER A 32 43.19 -19.46 -9.67
CA SER A 32 43.60 -19.70 -8.29
C SER A 32 43.09 -18.71 -7.25
N VAL A 33 43.02 -19.24 -6.02
CA VAL A 33 42.88 -18.59 -4.71
C VAL A 33 43.70 -17.31 -4.53
N ASN A 34 43.08 -16.27 -3.97
CA ASN A 34 43.53 -15.51 -2.79
C ASN A 34 42.73 -14.21 -2.62
N SER A 35 42.00 -14.07 -1.50
CA SER A 35 41.93 -12.84 -0.68
C SER A 35 40.70 -12.87 0.23
N ALA A 36 40.96 -13.07 1.51
CA ALA A 36 40.01 -12.97 2.60
C ALA A 36 39.56 -11.52 2.80
N ALA A 37 38.59 -11.06 2.00
CA ALA A 37 37.89 -9.78 2.25
C ALA A 37 36.52 -9.66 1.55
N SER A 38 35.93 -10.76 1.06
CA SER A 38 34.57 -10.72 0.51
C SER A 38 33.57 -11.25 1.53
N ILE A 39 33.35 -10.49 2.60
CA ILE A 39 32.19 -10.69 3.47
C ILE A 39 30.97 -10.54 2.57
N ASN A 40 30.33 -11.67 2.31
CA ASN A 40 29.11 -11.84 1.54
C ASN A 40 28.19 -10.62 1.63
N LYS A 41 28.30 -9.71 0.66
CA LYS A 41 27.29 -8.68 0.41
C LYS A 41 26.14 -9.36 -0.32
N THR A 42 25.56 -10.39 0.28
CA THR A 42 24.30 -10.98 -0.14
C THR A 42 23.31 -9.84 -0.06
N LEU A 43 23.02 -9.20 -1.20
CA LEU A 43 22.07 -8.11 -1.30
C LEU A 43 20.80 -8.60 -0.60
N LEU A 44 20.48 -8.04 0.56
CA LEU A 44 19.26 -8.39 1.29
C LEU A 44 18.08 -8.18 0.32
N LYS A 45 17.54 -9.30 -0.18
CA LYS A 45 16.38 -9.34 -1.06
C LYS A 45 15.16 -9.51 -0.17
N THR A 46 14.26 -8.53 -0.23
CA THR A 46 12.94 -8.61 0.38
C THR A 46 12.12 -9.70 -0.27
N ARG A 47 11.22 -10.34 0.48
CA ARG A 47 10.24 -11.27 -0.11
C ARG A 47 9.44 -10.56 -1.22
N SER A 48 9.33 -11.19 -2.38
CA SER A 48 8.53 -10.67 -3.50
C SER A 48 7.04 -10.76 -3.16
N ALA A 49 6.41 -9.62 -2.93
CA ALA A 49 4.98 -9.55 -2.67
C ALA A 49 4.20 -9.42 -4.00
N PRO A 50 3.06 -10.09 -4.15
CA PRO A 50 2.16 -9.82 -5.27
C PRO A 50 1.67 -8.37 -5.24
N SER A 51 1.42 -7.81 -6.43
CA SER A 51 0.85 -6.46 -6.56
C SER A 51 -0.58 -6.43 -6.04
N ARG A 52 -0.99 -5.28 -5.47
CA ARG A 52 -2.36 -5.01 -5.00
C ARG A 52 -3.19 -4.15 -5.96
N LEU A 53 -2.56 -3.63 -7.01
CA LEU A 53 -3.13 -2.55 -7.81
C LEU A 53 -4.02 -3.05 -8.97
N GLY A 54 -4.03 -4.36 -9.25
CA GLY A 54 -4.64 -4.89 -10.48
C GLY A 54 -4.03 -4.24 -11.73
N TYR A 55 -4.72 -4.33 -12.86
CA TYR A 55 -4.41 -3.55 -14.05
C TYR A 55 -5.56 -2.62 -14.43
N SER A 56 -5.25 -1.50 -15.09
CA SER A 56 -6.26 -0.55 -15.58
C SER A 56 -7.01 -1.10 -16.81
N PRO A 57 -8.17 -0.52 -17.19
CA PRO A 57 -8.94 -0.98 -18.36
C PRO A 57 -8.11 -0.94 -19.65
N TRP A 58 -7.29 0.10 -19.82
CA TRP A 58 -6.36 0.21 -20.95
C TRP A 58 -5.32 -0.92 -20.98
N ILE A 59 -4.78 -1.32 -19.82
CA ILE A 59 -3.84 -2.45 -19.74
C ILE A 59 -4.57 -3.77 -20.01
N ALA A 60 -5.83 -3.92 -19.58
CA ALA A 60 -6.66 -5.08 -19.92
C ALA A 60 -6.77 -5.26 -21.44
N PHE A 61 -7.12 -4.16 -22.13
CA PHE A 61 -7.18 -4.10 -23.58
C PHE A 61 -5.83 -4.40 -24.24
N LEU A 62 -4.74 -3.78 -23.77
CA LEU A 62 -3.41 -4.07 -24.31
C LEU A 62 -3.04 -5.54 -24.16
N LYS A 63 -3.32 -6.19 -23.02
CA LYS A 63 -3.02 -7.61 -22.82
C LYS A 63 -3.72 -8.51 -23.82
N GLU A 64 -4.96 -8.19 -24.19
CA GLU A 64 -5.66 -8.91 -25.26
C GLU A 64 -5.00 -8.66 -26.62
N ARG A 65 -4.70 -7.40 -26.93
CA ARG A 65 -4.08 -7.04 -28.21
C ARG A 65 -2.70 -7.67 -28.40
N PHE A 66 -1.88 -7.69 -27.36
CA PHE A 66 -0.56 -8.32 -27.40
C PHE A 66 -0.61 -9.85 -27.50
N LYS A 67 -1.74 -10.51 -27.18
CA LYS A 67 -1.90 -11.95 -27.43
C LYS A 67 -2.10 -12.26 -28.91
N SER A 68 -2.83 -11.40 -29.63
CA SER A 68 -3.20 -11.62 -31.03
C SER A 68 -2.33 -10.86 -32.03
N ALA A 69 -1.57 -9.87 -31.57
CA ALA A 69 -0.75 -9.03 -32.44
C ALA A 69 0.61 -9.66 -32.71
N LEU A 70 0.95 -9.76 -33.99
CA LEU A 70 2.29 -10.07 -34.48
C LEU A 70 2.92 -8.76 -34.97
N GLY A 71 4.06 -8.37 -34.39
CA GLY A 71 4.77 -7.16 -34.79
C GLY A 71 5.56 -6.50 -33.66
N ALA A 72 6.20 -5.38 -33.99
CA ALA A 72 6.99 -4.62 -33.04
C ALA A 72 6.12 -4.03 -31.91
N PRO A 73 6.48 -4.19 -30.63
CA PRO A 73 5.67 -3.72 -29.51
C PRO A 73 5.29 -2.23 -29.54
N LYS A 74 6.19 -1.40 -30.08
CA LYS A 74 5.97 0.05 -30.22
C LYS A 74 4.84 0.38 -31.18
N GLU A 75 4.76 -0.32 -32.31
CA GLU A 75 3.72 -0.09 -33.30
C GLU A 75 2.36 -0.61 -32.82
N ILE A 76 2.36 -1.77 -32.15
CA ILE A 76 1.16 -2.31 -31.49
C ILE A 76 0.61 -1.28 -30.50
N LEU A 77 1.45 -0.69 -29.64
CA LEU A 77 1.02 0.30 -28.67
C LEU A 77 0.39 1.55 -29.33
N LYS A 78 1.01 2.04 -30.42
CA LYS A 78 0.51 3.20 -31.17
C LYS A 78 -0.85 2.91 -31.80
N GLN A 79 -0.99 1.78 -32.48
CA GLN A 79 -2.25 1.34 -33.10
C GLN A 79 -3.35 1.08 -32.06
N SER A 80 -3.00 0.42 -30.95
CA SER A 80 -3.90 0.18 -29.83
C SER A 80 -4.44 1.49 -29.26
N SER A 81 -3.63 2.55 -29.20
CA SER A 81 -4.08 3.85 -28.68
C SER A 81 -5.18 4.47 -29.54
N ASN A 82 -5.01 4.41 -30.86
CA ASN A 82 -6.02 4.91 -31.80
C ASN A 82 -7.32 4.11 -31.68
N ILE A 83 -7.21 2.78 -31.58
CA ILE A 83 -8.38 1.91 -31.49
C ILE A 83 -9.11 2.08 -30.16
N TRP A 84 -8.40 2.23 -29.05
CA TRP A 84 -9.02 2.54 -27.75
C TRP A 84 -9.82 3.84 -27.76
N LYS A 85 -9.33 4.86 -28.49
CA LYS A 85 -10.07 6.12 -28.67
C LYS A 85 -11.36 5.92 -29.47
N SER A 86 -11.37 5.01 -30.46
CA SER A 86 -12.55 4.71 -31.27
C SER A 86 -13.53 3.71 -30.65
N LEU A 87 -13.14 2.99 -29.58
CA LEU A 87 -14.05 2.05 -28.90
C LEU A 87 -15.30 2.76 -28.37
N SER A 88 -16.45 2.11 -28.56
CA SER A 88 -17.73 2.52 -27.98
C SER A 88 -17.73 2.37 -26.45
N GLN A 89 -18.68 3.03 -25.79
CA GLN A 89 -18.83 2.92 -24.34
C GLN A 89 -19.11 1.47 -23.89
N LYS A 90 -19.87 0.69 -24.67
CA LYS A 90 -20.18 -0.71 -24.37
C LYS A 90 -18.93 -1.58 -24.43
N GLU A 91 -18.10 -1.42 -25.46
CA GLU A 91 -16.83 -2.15 -25.58
C GLU A 91 -15.85 -1.74 -24.48
N ARG A 92 -15.79 -0.46 -24.13
CA ARG A 92 -14.97 0.01 -23.00
C ARG A 92 -15.42 -0.57 -21.66
N GLN A 93 -16.71 -0.81 -21.48
CA GLN A 93 -17.25 -1.38 -20.24
C GLN A 93 -16.66 -2.77 -19.96
N ILE A 94 -16.52 -3.61 -20.98
CA ILE A 94 -15.90 -4.94 -20.86
C ILE A 94 -14.52 -4.85 -20.20
N TYR A 95 -13.70 -3.89 -20.65
CA TYR A 95 -12.36 -3.68 -20.09
C TYR A 95 -12.38 -3.07 -18.69
N GLN A 96 -13.39 -2.28 -18.36
CA GLN A 96 -13.60 -1.79 -16.99
C GLN A 96 -13.90 -2.95 -16.05
N ASP A 97 -14.79 -3.85 -16.45
CA ASP A 97 -15.19 -5.01 -15.65
C ASP A 97 -13.98 -5.97 -15.47
N LEU A 98 -13.22 -6.24 -16.53
CA LEU A 98 -11.97 -7.01 -16.45
C LEU A 98 -10.94 -6.37 -15.53
N SER A 99 -10.81 -5.04 -15.56
CA SER A 99 -9.93 -4.29 -14.66
C SER A 99 -10.36 -4.41 -13.19
N GLN A 100 -11.67 -4.31 -12.92
CA GLN A 100 -12.22 -4.50 -11.59
C GLN A 100 -11.97 -5.92 -11.08
N GLN A 101 -12.23 -6.94 -11.91
CA GLN A 101 -11.97 -8.33 -11.57
C GLN A 101 -10.49 -8.56 -11.27
N SER A 102 -9.59 -8.04 -12.10
CA SER A 102 -8.15 -8.13 -11.84
C SER A 102 -7.73 -7.47 -10.54
N ARG A 103 -8.36 -6.35 -10.15
CA ARG A 103 -8.09 -5.71 -8.86
C ARG A 103 -8.55 -6.59 -7.70
N ILE A 104 -9.71 -7.23 -7.83
CA ILE A 104 -10.21 -8.20 -6.83
C ILE A 104 -9.24 -9.38 -6.72
N ASP A 105 -8.80 -9.95 -7.83
CA ASP A 105 -7.88 -11.09 -7.83
C ASP A 105 -6.51 -10.72 -7.26
N ALA A 106 -6.02 -9.51 -7.56
CA ALA A 106 -4.77 -8.99 -6.99
C ALA A 106 -4.86 -8.79 -5.47
N ILE A 107 -5.98 -8.28 -4.98
CA ILE A 107 -6.24 -8.16 -3.54
C ILE A 107 -6.30 -9.54 -2.90
N ARG A 108 -7.06 -10.49 -3.49
CA ARG A 108 -7.18 -11.86 -3.00
C ARG A 108 -5.82 -12.57 -2.94
N ALA A 109 -5.04 -12.49 -4.02
CA ALA A 109 -3.70 -13.07 -4.07
C ALA A 109 -2.77 -12.46 -3.01
N TYR A 110 -2.86 -11.15 -2.78
CA TYR A 110 -2.10 -10.50 -1.72
C TYR A 110 -2.57 -10.92 -0.32
N GLU A 111 -3.88 -11.05 -0.10
CA GLU A 111 -4.42 -11.54 1.17
C GLU A 111 -3.97 -12.96 1.47
N LEU A 112 -4.09 -13.88 0.51
CA LEU A 112 -3.61 -15.25 0.64
C LEU A 112 -2.10 -15.31 0.94
N TRP A 113 -1.31 -14.48 0.25
CA TRP A 113 0.12 -14.36 0.49
C TRP A 113 0.44 -13.79 1.87
N VAL A 114 -0.36 -12.87 2.41
CA VAL A 114 -0.15 -12.34 3.76
C VAL A 114 -0.58 -13.37 4.81
N THR A 115 -1.67 -14.09 4.59
CA THR A 115 -2.15 -15.12 5.53
C THR A 115 -1.24 -16.34 5.58
N SER A 116 -0.50 -16.64 4.52
CA SER A 116 0.50 -17.72 4.52
C SER A 116 1.76 -17.40 5.31
N LEU A 117 1.94 -16.15 5.74
CA LEU A 117 3.08 -15.71 6.54
C LEU A 117 2.71 -15.65 8.02
N SER A 118 3.67 -16.02 8.87
CA SER A 118 3.54 -15.78 10.30
C SER A 118 3.68 -14.28 10.63
N PRO A 119 3.00 -13.79 11.68
CA PRO A 119 3.22 -12.47 12.29
C PRO A 119 4.69 -12.10 12.50
N LYS A 120 5.51 -13.08 12.92
CA LYS A 120 6.95 -12.89 13.15
C LYS A 120 7.68 -12.63 11.84
N GLU A 121 7.46 -13.44 10.81
CA GLU A 121 8.04 -13.22 9.48
C GLU A 121 7.62 -11.88 8.88
N ILE A 122 6.35 -11.51 9.00
CA ILE A 122 5.85 -10.20 8.54
C ILE A 122 6.55 -9.05 9.27
N SER A 123 6.81 -9.20 10.58
CA SER A 123 7.51 -8.21 11.39
C SER A 123 8.97 -8.05 10.94
N GLU A 124 9.69 -9.16 10.79
CA GLU A 124 11.10 -9.20 10.36
C GLU A 124 11.28 -8.65 8.94
N GLU A 125 10.44 -9.07 8.00
CA GLU A 125 10.42 -8.57 6.63
C GLU A 125 10.12 -7.07 6.60
N ASN A 126 9.19 -6.58 7.43
CA ASN A 126 8.92 -5.15 7.53
C ASN A 126 10.08 -4.35 8.13
N ARG A 127 10.84 -4.91 9.08
CA ARG A 127 12.08 -4.30 9.60
C ARG A 127 13.11 -4.16 8.47
N LEU A 128 13.28 -5.21 7.66
CA LEU A 128 14.17 -5.18 6.51
C LEU A 128 13.72 -4.13 5.47
N ARG A 129 12.45 -4.16 5.06
CA ARG A 129 11.87 -3.20 4.10
C ARG A 129 12.06 -1.75 4.55
N ASN A 130 11.86 -1.47 5.85
CA ASN A 130 12.11 -0.15 6.42
C ASN A 130 13.59 0.25 6.37
N ARG A 131 14.52 -0.68 6.65
CA ARG A 131 15.97 -0.44 6.53
C ARG A 131 16.35 -0.08 5.09
N LEU A 132 15.85 -0.83 4.11
CA LEU A 132 16.10 -0.56 2.69
C LEU A 132 15.52 0.78 2.23
N ARG A 133 14.33 1.15 2.72
CA ARG A 133 13.74 2.47 2.45
C ARG A 133 14.58 3.61 3.03
N LYS A 134 15.13 3.44 4.23
CA LYS A 134 16.07 4.41 4.84
C LYS A 134 17.37 4.54 4.03
N GLN A 135 17.79 3.48 3.34
CA GLN A 135 18.92 3.49 2.39
C GLN A 135 18.55 4.06 1.01
N GLY A 136 17.35 4.63 0.83
CA GLY A 136 16.93 5.28 -0.41
C GLY A 136 16.34 4.36 -1.47
N ARG A 137 16.14 3.06 -1.20
CA ARG A 137 15.44 2.17 -2.15
C ARG A 137 13.97 2.55 -2.30
N LYS A 138 13.57 2.90 -3.52
CA LYS A 138 12.19 3.24 -3.90
C LYS A 138 11.37 1.99 -4.21
N GLY A 139 10.04 2.10 -4.17
CA GLY A 139 9.11 1.02 -4.51
C GLY A 139 8.93 -0.06 -3.44
N ILE A 140 9.61 0.05 -2.30
CA ILE A 140 9.49 -0.92 -1.20
C ILE A 140 8.44 -0.41 -0.19
N SER A 141 7.29 -1.08 -0.14
CA SER A 141 6.20 -0.76 0.80
C SER A 141 6.11 -1.80 1.92
N ARG A 142 5.64 -1.36 3.09
CA ARG A 142 5.39 -2.25 4.23
C ARG A 142 4.28 -3.26 3.91
N ILE A 143 4.49 -4.52 4.31
CA ILE A 143 3.46 -5.55 4.34
C ILE A 143 2.44 -5.17 5.41
N LYS A 144 1.18 -5.04 5.00
CA LYS A 144 0.05 -4.83 5.89
C LYS A 144 -0.62 -6.17 6.16
N ASP A 145 -0.69 -6.56 7.44
CA ASP A 145 -1.40 -7.75 7.89
C ASP A 145 -2.78 -7.36 8.42
N PRO A 146 -3.88 -7.86 7.83
CA PRO A 146 -5.23 -7.57 8.31
C PRO A 146 -5.53 -8.17 9.69
N ARG A 147 -4.84 -9.25 10.10
CA ARG A 147 -5.02 -9.91 11.41
C ARG A 147 -4.38 -9.12 12.55
N LYS A 148 -3.50 -8.16 12.25
CA LYS A 148 -2.77 -7.41 13.26
C LYS A 148 -3.71 -6.44 14.00
N PRO A 149 -3.86 -6.57 15.33
CA PRO A 149 -4.68 -5.65 16.12
C PRO A 149 -4.25 -4.19 15.90
N LYS A 150 -5.24 -3.30 15.80
CA LYS A 150 -5.00 -1.85 15.67
C LYS A 150 -4.58 -1.30 17.03
N ARG A 151 -3.63 -0.36 17.04
CA ARG A 151 -3.21 0.30 18.27
C ARG A 151 -4.38 1.05 18.90
N PRO A 152 -4.56 0.98 20.23
CA PRO A 152 -5.62 1.70 20.93
C PRO A 152 -5.36 3.21 20.84
N MET A 153 -6.44 3.99 20.86
CA MET A 153 -6.36 5.45 20.94
C MET A 153 -5.86 5.87 22.32
N THR A 154 -5.12 6.99 22.37
CA THR A 154 -4.71 7.62 23.63
C THR A 154 -5.91 8.34 24.27
N PRO A 155 -5.86 8.69 25.58
CA PRO A 155 -6.93 9.42 26.24
C PRO A 155 -7.34 10.69 25.49
N PHE A 156 -6.37 11.48 25.04
CA PHE A 156 -6.61 12.69 24.25
C PHE A 156 -7.30 12.41 22.91
N PHE A 157 -6.93 11.34 22.20
CA PHE A 157 -7.61 11.01 20.93
C PHE A 157 -9.03 10.46 21.13
N LEU A 158 -9.29 9.77 22.24
CA LEU A 158 -10.65 9.39 22.64
C LEU A 158 -11.50 10.64 22.93
N TYR A 159 -10.93 11.61 23.64
CA TYR A 159 -11.57 12.91 23.84
C TYR A 159 -11.81 13.62 22.51
N CYS A 160 -10.82 13.69 21.61
CA CYS A 160 -11.00 14.31 20.30
C CYS A 160 -12.04 13.59 19.43
N MET A 161 -12.20 12.28 19.59
CA MET A 161 -13.26 11.51 18.92
C MET A 161 -14.61 11.88 19.50
N HIS A 162 -14.76 11.86 20.84
CA HIS A 162 -15.98 12.24 21.53
C HIS A 162 -16.41 13.68 21.22
N ALA A 163 -15.47 14.63 21.29
CA ALA A 163 -15.69 16.04 20.97
C ALA A 163 -16.13 16.24 19.51
N ARG A 164 -15.62 15.43 18.57
CA ARG A 164 -16.03 15.49 17.16
C ARG A 164 -17.39 14.85 16.88
N SER A 165 -17.86 13.96 17.76
CA SER A 165 -19.19 13.35 17.64
C SER A 165 -20.32 14.28 18.09
N SER A 166 -20.02 15.40 18.75
CA SER A 166 -21.00 16.39 19.20
C SER A 166 -20.89 17.67 18.36
N PRO A 167 -21.83 17.93 17.42
CA PRO A 167 -21.81 19.13 16.57
C PRO A 167 -21.71 20.43 17.38
N ASP A 168 -22.48 20.55 18.46
CA ASP A 168 -22.49 21.71 19.35
C ASP A 168 -21.11 21.96 20.00
N PHE A 169 -20.34 20.89 20.23
CA PHE A 169 -19.01 20.98 20.82
C PHE A 169 -17.99 21.49 19.80
N ILE A 170 -18.10 21.05 18.54
CA ILE A 170 -17.28 21.59 17.45
C ILE A 170 -17.61 23.06 17.26
N GLU A 171 -18.89 23.42 17.18
CA GLU A 171 -19.29 24.82 16.99
C GLU A 171 -18.76 25.72 18.11
N LYS A 172 -18.95 25.30 19.36
CA LYS A 172 -18.55 26.07 20.56
C LYS A 172 -17.05 26.21 20.76
N TYR A 173 -16.26 25.17 20.48
CA TYR A 173 -14.83 25.15 20.85
C TYR A 173 -13.87 25.16 19.67
N VAL A 174 -14.31 24.70 18.50
CA VAL A 174 -13.50 24.63 17.27
C VAL A 174 -13.83 25.79 16.32
N GLY A 175 -14.97 26.46 16.48
CA GLY A 175 -15.25 27.76 15.85
C GLY A 175 -15.22 27.72 14.32
N GLY A 176 -16.00 26.83 13.71
CA GLY A 176 -16.11 26.71 12.25
C GLY A 176 -14.84 26.25 11.52
N ALA A 177 -13.74 25.96 12.23
CA ALA A 177 -12.48 25.56 11.60
C ALA A 177 -12.67 24.26 10.80
N THR A 178 -12.38 24.33 9.50
CA THR A 178 -12.53 23.20 8.57
C THR A 178 -11.30 22.31 8.53
N LYS A 179 -10.13 22.84 8.91
CA LYS A 179 -8.87 22.09 8.87
C LYS A 179 -8.68 21.25 10.15
N PRO A 180 -8.47 19.92 10.04
CA PRO A 180 -8.28 19.05 11.20
C PRO A 180 -7.19 19.51 12.18
N THR A 181 -6.12 20.14 11.68
CA THR A 181 -5.02 20.66 12.51
C THR A 181 -5.49 21.76 13.46
N GLU A 182 -6.28 22.70 12.96
CA GLU A 182 -6.83 23.81 13.76
C GLU A 182 -7.81 23.28 14.81
N GLN A 183 -8.64 22.29 14.43
CA GLN A 183 -9.54 21.61 15.37
C GLN A 183 -8.78 20.91 16.50
N ILE A 184 -7.73 20.15 16.18
CA ILE A 184 -6.92 19.46 17.18
C ILE A 184 -6.23 20.45 18.11
N GLN A 185 -5.75 21.59 17.61
CA GLN A 185 -5.13 22.63 18.45
C GLN A 185 -6.13 23.23 19.44
N ALA A 186 -7.35 23.53 19.01
CA ALA A 186 -8.40 24.03 19.89
C ALA A 186 -8.79 23.01 20.97
N LEU A 187 -8.97 21.75 20.56
CA LEU A 187 -9.24 20.63 21.48
C LEU A 187 -8.08 20.39 22.46
N SER A 188 -6.83 20.56 22.01
CA SER A 188 -5.65 20.45 22.87
C SER A 188 -5.64 21.50 23.98
N ARG A 189 -6.01 22.76 23.67
CA ARG A 189 -6.12 23.83 24.68
C ARG A 189 -7.21 23.51 25.70
N LYS A 190 -8.37 23.05 25.24
CA LYS A 190 -9.47 22.66 26.14
C LYS A 190 -9.07 21.47 27.01
N TRP A 191 -8.47 20.43 26.42
CA TRP A 191 -7.96 19.27 27.16
C TRP A 191 -6.95 19.68 28.24
N ALA A 192 -6.03 20.61 27.96
CA ALA A 192 -5.10 21.10 28.97
C ALA A 192 -5.82 21.75 30.16
N ALA A 193 -6.87 22.54 29.89
CA ALA A 193 -7.68 23.22 30.89
C ALA A 193 -8.74 22.34 31.59
N MET A 194 -8.96 21.09 31.17
CA MET A 194 -9.91 20.18 31.81
C MET A 194 -9.41 19.68 33.17
N GLY A 195 -10.34 19.46 34.10
CA GLY A 195 -10.05 18.88 35.40
C GLY A 195 -9.64 17.41 35.30
N GLU A 196 -8.99 16.90 36.35
CA GLU A 196 -8.53 15.51 36.38
C GLU A 196 -9.71 14.54 36.31
N GLU A 197 -10.81 14.81 37.00
CA GLU A 197 -12.02 13.95 37.00
C GLU A 197 -12.62 13.78 35.60
N GLU A 198 -12.68 14.85 34.81
CA GLU A 198 -13.18 14.79 33.43
C GLU A 198 -12.22 14.01 32.52
N LYS A 199 -10.90 14.17 32.74
CA LYS A 199 -9.86 13.42 32.02
C LYS A 199 -9.88 11.94 32.40
N MET A 200 -10.16 11.62 33.66
CA MET A 200 -10.16 10.25 34.20
C MET A 200 -11.10 9.32 33.43
N LYS A 201 -12.25 9.82 32.97
CA LYS A 201 -13.14 9.05 32.08
C LYS A 201 -12.41 8.52 30.83
N PHE A 202 -11.65 9.39 30.17
CA PHE A 202 -10.92 9.03 28.95
C PHE A 202 -9.64 8.23 29.25
N ILE A 203 -9.00 8.48 30.40
CA ILE A 203 -7.85 7.72 30.88
C ILE A 203 -8.25 6.28 31.17
N ASN A 204 -9.33 6.06 31.91
CA ASN A 204 -9.86 4.73 32.22
C ASN A 204 -10.23 3.98 30.94
N GLN A 205 -10.94 4.64 30.02
CA GLN A 205 -11.28 4.03 28.73
C GLN A 205 -10.04 3.68 27.89
N ALA A 206 -9.00 4.52 27.88
CA ALA A 206 -7.75 4.22 27.20
C ALA A 206 -7.00 3.05 27.83
N THR A 207 -7.03 2.94 29.17
CA THR A 207 -6.42 1.84 29.94
C THR A 207 -7.11 0.53 29.60
N ASP A 208 -8.44 0.49 29.59
CA ASP A 208 -9.21 -0.71 29.22
C ASP A 208 -8.94 -1.12 27.76
N ASN A 209 -8.93 -0.15 26.84
CA ASN A 209 -8.59 -0.39 25.44
C ASN A 209 -7.17 -0.93 25.27
N ARG A 210 -6.22 -0.44 26.08
CA ARG A 210 -4.84 -0.93 26.09
C ARG A 210 -4.74 -2.35 26.63
N ALA A 211 -5.45 -2.67 27.70
CA ALA A 211 -5.50 -4.02 28.26
C ALA A 211 -6.07 -5.02 27.25
N ARG A 212 -7.16 -4.67 26.57
CA ARG A 212 -7.74 -5.47 25.48
C ARG A 212 -6.78 -5.64 24.30
N TYR A 213 -6.17 -4.55 23.83
CA TYR A 213 -5.17 -4.60 22.75
C TYR A 213 -4.00 -5.51 23.09
N GLN A 214 -3.53 -5.49 24.34
CA GLN A 214 -2.42 -6.34 24.79
C GLN A 214 -2.79 -7.83 24.67
N LYS A 215 -3.99 -8.22 25.12
CA LYS A 215 -4.52 -9.60 24.97
C LYS A 215 -4.64 -9.99 23.49
N GLU A 216 -5.21 -9.13 22.65
CA GLU A 216 -5.33 -9.37 21.21
C GLU A 216 -3.96 -9.51 20.53
N MET A 217 -2.97 -8.71 20.96
CA MET A 217 -1.60 -8.76 20.44
C MET A 217 -0.85 -10.02 20.85
N GLU A 218 -1.12 -10.55 22.04
CA GLU A 218 -0.56 -11.84 22.50
C GLU A 218 -1.11 -13.00 21.68
N ILE A 219 -2.41 -12.99 21.39
CA ILE A 219 -3.04 -13.96 20.49
C ILE A 219 -2.43 -13.83 19.09
N TYR A 220 -2.36 -12.60 18.56
CA TYR A 220 -1.79 -12.34 17.24
C TYR A 220 -0.35 -12.80 17.11
N GLN A 221 0.48 -12.70 18.16
CA GLN A 221 1.88 -13.14 18.10
C GLN A 221 2.05 -14.67 18.04
N LYS A 222 1.01 -15.43 18.41
CA LYS A 222 1.00 -16.90 18.42
C LYS A 222 0.39 -17.52 17.15
N LEU A 223 -0.19 -16.72 16.26
CA LEU A 223 -0.61 -17.15 14.91
C LEU A 223 0.58 -17.51 14.03
#